data_AF-A0A967GHJ5-F1
#
_entry.id   AF-A0A967GHJ5-F1
#
_cell.length_a   1.000
_cell.length_b   1.000
_cell.length_c   1.000
_cell.angle_alpha   90.00
_cell.angle_beta   90.00
_cell.angle_gamma   90.00
#
_symmetry.space_group_name_H-M   'P 1'
#
loop_
_entity.id
_entity.type
_entity.pdbx_description
1 polymer ?
#
loop_
_entity_poly.entity_id
_entity_poly.type
_entity_poly.pdbx_seq_one_letter_code
_entity_poly.pdbx_strand_id
1 'polypeptide(L)' 'RALHFLLPAVDAIDLGCGDGTITVEVSRFARRVVGVDANPRAVSAARKRAEREHRDNVT' A
#
# COMPACT_ATOMS: atom_id res chain seq x y z
N ARG A 1 0.35 -12.04 -13.18
CA ARG A 1 -0.26 -10.70 -13.01
C ARG A 1 -1.74 -10.60 -13.49
N ALA A 2 -2.43 -11.68 -13.89
CA ALA A 2 -3.78 -11.57 -14.49
C ALA A 2 -4.98 -11.83 -13.54
N LEU A 3 -4.83 -12.68 -12.52
CA LEU A 3 -5.96 -13.13 -11.68
C LEU A 3 -6.64 -12.02 -10.88
N HIS A 4 -5.93 -10.96 -10.49
CA HIS A 4 -6.54 -9.88 -9.70
C HIS A 4 -7.58 -9.07 -10.49
N PHE A 5 -7.53 -9.05 -11.83
CA PHE A 5 -8.55 -8.38 -12.65
C PHE A 5 -9.89 -9.14 -12.68
N LEU A 6 -9.88 -10.41 -12.27
CA LEU A 6 -11.08 -11.24 -12.17
C LEU A 6 -11.73 -11.17 -10.79
N LEU A 7 -11.08 -10.50 -9.84
CA LEU A 7 -11.58 -10.32 -8.48
C LEU A 7 -12.18 -8.91 -8.33
N PRO A 8 -13.22 -8.75 -7.49
CA PRO A 8 -13.70 -7.43 -7.14
C PRO A 8 -12.59 -6.61 -6.48
N ALA A 9 -12.58 -5.29 -6.71
CA ALA A 9 -11.62 -4.40 -6.08
C ALA A 9 -11.79 -4.41 -4.55
N VAL A 10 -10.69 -4.64 -3.84
CA VAL A 10 -10.69 -4.79 -2.37
C VAL A 10 -10.13 -3.56 -1.67
N ASP A 11 -10.57 -3.35 -0.42
CA ASP A 11 -9.84 -2.52 0.54
C ASP A 11 -8.92 -3.42 1.36
N ALA A 12 -7.67 -3.00 1.54
CA ALA A 12 -6.64 -3.77 2.24
C ALA A 12 -6.02 -2.98 3.40
N ILE A 13 -5.58 -3.71 4.42
CA ILE A 13 -4.77 -3.19 5.53
C ILE A 13 -3.45 -3.96 5.54
N ASP A 14 -2.33 -3.22 5.58
CA ASP A 14 -0.98 -3.76 5.69
C ASP A 14 -0.44 -3.47 7.11
N LEU A 15 -0.38 -4.52 7.96
CA LEU A 15 0.03 -4.42 9.36
C LEU A 15 1.52 -4.68 9.51
N GLY A 16 2.25 -3.70 10.04
CA GLY A 16 3.71 -3.70 10.02
C GLY A 16 4.25 -3.32 8.64
N CYS A 17 3.70 -2.26 8.05
CA CYS A 17 3.94 -1.90 6.65
C CYS A 17 5.40 -1.52 6.34
N GLY A 18 6.23 -1.27 7.36
CA GLY A 18 7.64 -0.95 7.20
C GLY A 18 7.84 0.28 6.31
N ASP A 19 8.69 0.14 5.30
CA ASP A 19 8.96 1.22 4.33
C ASP A 19 7.95 1.26 3.16
N GLY A 20 6.84 0.52 3.28
CA GLY A 20 5.73 0.52 2.33
C GLY A 20 5.92 -0.36 1.10
N THR A 21 6.95 -1.22 1.05
CA THR A 21 7.22 -2.08 -0.12
C THR A 21 6.03 -2.96 -0.49
N ILE A 22 5.40 -3.64 0.48
CA ILE A 22 4.21 -4.47 0.22
C ILE A 22 2.99 -3.59 -0.02
N THR A 23 2.82 -2.53 0.75
CA THR A 23 1.70 -1.58 0.65
C THR A 23 1.51 -1.07 -0.79
N VAL A 24 2.59 -0.63 -1.47
CA VAL A 24 2.51 -0.11 -2.84
C VAL A 24 2.28 -1.21 -3.89
N GLU A 25 2.73 -2.43 -3.64
CA GLU A 25 2.45 -3.57 -4.51
C GLU A 25 0.96 -3.94 -4.46
N VAL A 26 0.40 -3.98 -3.24
CA VAL A 26 -1.03 -4.22 -3.02
C VAL A 26 -1.89 -3.12 -3.65
N SER A 27 -1.42 -1.86 -3.59
CA SER A 27 -2.16 -0.72 -4.12
C SER A 27 -2.37 -0.76 -5.64
N ARG A 28 -1.60 -1.57 -6.38
CA ARG A 28 -1.76 -1.73 -7.84
C ARG A 28 -3.02 -2.47 -8.26
N PHE A 29 -3.63 -3.20 -7.34
CA PHE A 29 -4.85 -3.98 -7.60
C PHE A 29 -5.94 -3.78 -6.55
N ALA A 30 -5.65 -3.10 -5.43
CA ALA A 30 -6.64 -2.71 -4.44
C ALA A 30 -7.33 -1.39 -4.83
N ARG A 31 -8.58 -1.22 -4.36
CA ARG A 31 -9.28 0.07 -4.40
C ARG A 31 -8.61 1.06 -3.43
N ARG A 32 -8.24 0.61 -2.24
CA ARG A 32 -7.54 1.39 -1.20
C ARG A 32 -6.65 0.48 -0.36
N VAL A 33 -5.51 1.00 0.08
CA VAL A 33 -4.64 0.34 1.07
C VAL A 33 -4.36 1.28 2.24
N VAL A 34 -4.47 0.78 3.47
CA VAL A 34 -4.04 1.49 4.68
C VAL A 34 -2.79 0.81 5.23
N GLY A 35 -1.69 1.54 5.31
CA GLY A 35 -0.44 1.06 5.90
C GLY A 35 -0.35 1.44 7.38
N VAL A 36 -0.12 0.46 8.26
CA VAL A 36 0.01 0.68 9.70
C VAL A 36 1.37 0.16 10.16
N ASP A 37 2.13 1.00 10.87
CA ASP A 37 3.37 0.59 11.53
C ASP A 37 3.53 1.35 12.85
N ALA A 38 4.09 0.70 13.87
CA ALA A 38 4.35 1.32 15.17
C ALA A 38 5.54 2.30 15.13
N ASN A 39 6.44 2.13 14.15
CA ASN A 39 7.60 3.00 13.99
C ASN A 39 7.27 4.21 13.09
N PRO A 40 7.25 5.44 13.62
CA PRO A 40 6.90 6.62 12.82
C PRO A 40 7.89 6.90 11.68
N ARG A 41 9.15 6.46 11.80
CA ARG A 41 10.13 6.57 10.70
C ARG A 41 9.78 5.65 9.53
N ALA A 42 9.24 4.46 9.82
CA ALA A 42 8.78 3.52 8.81
C ALA A 42 7.59 4.11 8.04
N VAL A 43 6.59 4.64 8.74
CA VAL A 43 5.44 5.34 8.14
C VAL A 43 5.88 6.52 7.25
N SER A 44 6.85 7.33 7.71
CA SER A 44 7.40 8.41 6.89
C SER A 44 8.07 7.91 5.61
N ALA A 45 8.83 6.80 5.69
CA ALA A 45 9.45 6.17 4.54
C ALA A 45 8.40 5.58 3.57
N ALA A 46 7.36 4.93 4.11
CA ALA A 46 6.24 4.38 3.35
C ALA A 46 5.48 5.46 2.56
N ARG A 47 5.17 6.60 3.19
CA ARG A 47 4.54 7.74 2.51
C ARG A 47 5.39 8.27 1.36
N LYS A 48 6.69 8.48 1.60
CA LYS A 48 7.63 8.91 0.54
C LYS A 48 7.72 7.90 -0.60
N ARG A 49 7.61 6.60 -0.32
CA ARG A 49 7.57 5.56 -1.36
C ARG A 49 6.28 5.65 -2.17
N ALA A 50 5.13 5.74 -1.52
CA ALA A 50 3.84 5.90 -2.19
C ALA A 50 3.84 7.14 -3.10
N GLU A 51 4.39 8.27 -2.64
CA GLU A 51 4.58 9.48 -3.45
C GLU A 51 5.47 9.23 -4.68
N ARG A 52 6.66 8.64 -4.49
CA ARG A 52 7.59 8.33 -5.59
C ARG A 52 7.02 7.37 -6.62
N GLU A 53 6.14 6.45 -6.20
CA GLU A 53 5.49 5.48 -7.07
C GLU A 53 4.11 5.94 -7.58
N HIS A 54 3.73 7.18 -7.29
CA HIS A 54 2.45 7.78 -7.68
C HIS A 54 1.24 6.92 -7.27
N ARG A 55 1.21 6.48 -6.01
CA ARG A 55 0.11 5.72 -5.41
C ARG A 55 -0.78 6.64 -4.58
N ASP A 56 -1.84 7.13 -5.20
CA ASP A 56 -2.85 8.01 -4.59
C ASP A 56 -3.88 7.25 -3.73
N ASN A 57 -3.94 5.92 -3.86
CA ASN A 57 -4.86 5.05 -3.14
C ASN A 57 -4.26 4.42 -1.86
N VAL A 58 -3.16 4.96 -1.35
CA VAL A 58 -2.48 4.52 -0.12
C VAL A 58 -2.65 5.59 0.98
N THR A 59 -3.01 5.18 2.20
CA THR A 59 -3.05 6.05 3.40
C THR A 59 -2.16 5.53 4.51
#